data_AF-A0A125SJW0-F1
#
_entry.id   AF-A0A125SJW0-F1
#
_cell.length_a   1.000
_cell.length_b   1.000
_cell.length_c   1.000
_cell.angle_alpha   90.00
_cell.angle_beta   90.00
_cell.angle_gamma   90.00
#
_symmetry.space_group_name_H-M   'P 1'
#
loop_
_entity.id
_entity.type
_entity.pdbx_description
1 polymer ?
#
loop_
_entity_poly.entity_id
_entity_poly.type
_entity_poly.pdbx_seq_one_letter_code
_entity_poly.pdbx_strand_id
1 'polypeptide(L)'
;CNMENVDPLGIHTGESIVVAPSQTLSNREYYMLRSTALKVIRHFGIVGECNIQYALNPHSEEFYIIEVNARLSRSSALASKATGYPLAYVAAKLSLGIPLPKIKNSVTGVTTACFEPSLDYCVVKIPRWDLAKFNRVSTKIGSSMKSVGEVMAIGRNFEEAFQKALRMVDENVYGFDPNIKIVNENELQEPTDKRMFVLAAALNCGYSVDKLYELTKIDHWFLNKFKNIIDHYKILGSNQGVINIEILRKVKQIGFSDKQIAAAIKSTEIAVRKLREDNNITPFVKQIDTVAAEWPASTNYLYLTYNG
;
A
#
# COMPACT_ATOMS: atom_id res chain seq x y z
N CYS A 1 7.44 10.26 -7.62
CA CYS A 1 6.67 9.42 -6.68
C CYS A 1 7.55 9.13 -5.47
N ASN A 2 7.04 9.30 -4.26
CA ASN A 2 7.68 8.82 -3.04
C ASN A 2 6.90 7.59 -2.54
N MET A 3 7.59 6.69 -1.85
CA MET A 3 7.05 5.42 -1.37
C MET A 3 7.62 5.15 0.01
N GLU A 4 6.79 4.62 0.90
CA GLU A 4 7.18 4.24 2.25
C GLU A 4 6.97 2.74 2.45
N ASN A 5 7.97 2.07 3.01
CA ASN A 5 7.88 0.65 3.30
C ASN A 5 7.23 0.48 4.67
N VAL A 6 6.18 -0.33 4.75
CA VAL A 6 5.53 -0.68 6.02
C VAL A 6 6.45 -1.62 6.81
N ASP A 7 7.05 -2.56 6.11
CA ASP A 7 8.10 -3.42 6.65
C ASP A 7 9.41 -2.63 6.78
N PRO A 8 10.08 -2.67 7.95
CA PRO A 8 11.27 -1.86 8.21
C PRO A 8 12.51 -2.36 7.45
N LEU A 9 13.59 -1.56 7.52
CA LEU A 9 14.89 -1.92 6.95
C LEU A 9 15.36 -3.30 7.44
N GLY A 10 15.91 -4.09 6.52
CA GLY A 10 16.28 -5.49 6.74
C GLY A 10 15.43 -6.45 5.92
N ILE A 11 14.25 -5.99 5.48
CA ILE A 11 13.40 -6.66 4.48
C ILE A 11 13.56 -5.91 3.15
N HIS A 12 13.86 -6.64 2.08
CA HIS A 12 14.06 -6.05 0.76
C HIS A 12 12.78 -5.36 0.28
N THR A 13 12.87 -4.20 -0.38
CA THR A 13 11.71 -3.43 -0.88
C THR A 13 10.73 -4.27 -1.73
N GLY A 14 11.27 -5.22 -2.48
CA GLY A 14 10.50 -6.23 -3.23
C GLY A 14 9.73 -7.23 -2.37
N GLU A 15 10.21 -7.57 -1.17
CA GLU A 15 9.55 -8.39 -0.14
C GLU A 15 8.68 -7.57 0.82
N SER A 16 8.80 -6.25 0.80
CA SER A 16 8.05 -5.38 1.71
C SER A 16 6.65 -5.05 1.19
N ILE A 17 5.74 -4.82 2.12
CA ILE A 17 4.52 -4.05 1.87
C ILE A 17 4.94 -2.58 1.72
N VAL A 18 4.45 -1.93 0.66
CA VAL A 18 4.85 -0.56 0.29
C VAL A 18 3.61 0.29 0.06
N VAL A 19 3.63 1.52 0.56
CA VAL A 19 2.57 2.50 0.35
C VAL A 19 3.05 3.69 -0.48
N ALA A 20 2.15 4.27 -1.26
CA ALA A 20 2.35 5.54 -1.95
C ALA A 20 1.12 6.45 -1.77
N PRO A 21 1.30 7.75 -1.45
CA PRO A 21 2.57 8.37 -1.03
C PRO A 21 3.04 7.90 0.36
N SER A 22 4.20 8.36 0.82
CA SER A 22 4.66 8.27 2.20
C SER A 22 3.64 8.92 3.15
N GLN A 23 3.47 8.35 4.34
CA GLN A 23 2.44 8.67 5.31
C GLN A 23 3.01 9.28 6.61
N THR A 24 4.23 8.90 7.00
CA THR A 24 4.79 9.24 8.33
C THR A 24 5.87 10.31 8.29
N LEU A 25 6.28 10.75 7.10
CA LEU A 25 7.25 11.84 6.95
C LEU A 25 6.62 13.20 7.27
N SER A 26 7.30 13.98 8.09
CA SER A 26 7.04 15.41 8.17
C SER A 26 7.41 16.10 6.84
N ASN A 27 6.84 17.27 6.62
CA ASN A 27 7.17 18.08 5.44
C ASN A 27 8.68 18.38 5.35
N ARG A 28 9.34 18.58 6.49
CA ARG A 28 10.77 18.86 6.55
C ARG A 28 11.60 17.66 6.11
N GLU A 29 11.31 16.47 6.63
CA GLU A 29 11.98 15.23 6.22
C GLU A 29 11.75 14.93 4.75
N TYR A 30 10.51 15.11 4.26
CA TYR A 30 10.19 14.94 2.84
C TYR A 30 11.07 15.82 1.95
N TYR A 31 11.14 17.13 2.23
CA TYR A 31 11.95 18.05 1.42
C TYR A 31 13.45 17.83 1.57
N MET A 32 13.92 17.38 2.74
CA MET A 32 15.31 16.98 2.97
C MET A 32 15.70 15.81 2.07
N LEU A 33 14.91 14.73 2.07
CA LEU A 33 15.14 13.54 1.25
C LEU A 33 15.01 13.87 -0.25
N ARG A 34 13.96 14.62 -0.63
CA ARG A 34 13.75 15.08 -2.02
C ARG A 34 14.92 15.91 -2.54
N SER A 35 15.39 16.89 -1.76
CA SER A 35 16.51 17.75 -2.17
C SER A 35 17.80 16.96 -2.28
N THR A 36 18.01 15.99 -1.39
CA THR A 36 19.15 15.08 -1.44
C THR A 36 19.12 14.22 -2.70
N ALA A 37 17.96 13.65 -3.06
CA ALA A 37 17.79 12.90 -4.30
C ALA A 37 18.25 13.72 -5.51
N LEU A 38 17.74 14.94 -5.65
CA LEU A 38 18.09 15.81 -6.77
C LEU A 38 19.59 16.12 -6.83
N LYS A 39 20.25 16.33 -5.69
CA LYS A 39 21.71 16.58 -5.63
C LYS A 39 22.51 15.35 -6.10
N VAL A 40 22.14 14.17 -5.60
CA VAL A 40 22.83 12.91 -5.91
C VAL A 40 22.69 12.55 -7.39
N ILE A 41 21.47 12.62 -7.93
CA ILE A 41 21.21 12.28 -9.34
C ILE A 41 21.92 13.25 -10.29
N ARG A 42 21.98 14.55 -9.94
CA ARG A 42 22.77 15.54 -10.69
C ARG A 42 24.26 15.24 -10.64
N HIS A 43 24.78 14.87 -9.47
CA HIS A 43 26.21 14.53 -9.32
C HIS A 43 26.61 13.32 -10.18
N PHE A 44 25.76 12.30 -10.26
CA PHE A 44 26.00 11.14 -11.13
C PHE A 44 25.76 11.40 -12.62
N GLY A 45 25.20 12.57 -13.00
CA GLY A 45 24.93 12.89 -14.41
C GLY A 45 23.87 12.00 -15.06
N ILE A 46 22.93 11.45 -14.28
CA ILE A 46 21.90 10.55 -14.80
C ILE A 46 20.89 11.34 -15.65
N VAL A 47 20.66 10.88 -16.88
CA VAL A 47 19.65 11.40 -17.80
C VAL A 47 18.63 10.30 -18.09
N GLY A 48 17.38 10.51 -17.66
CA GLY A 48 16.31 9.52 -17.77
C GLY A 48 15.58 9.35 -16.44
N GLU A 49 15.36 8.11 -16.03
CA GLU A 49 14.72 7.76 -14.76
C GLU A 49 15.65 6.90 -13.90
N CYS A 50 15.50 7.05 -12.59
CA CYS A 50 16.21 6.26 -11.61
C CYS A 50 15.38 6.10 -10.32
N ASN A 51 15.71 5.09 -9.54
CA ASN A 51 15.20 4.89 -8.19
C ASN A 51 16.31 5.11 -7.16
N ILE A 52 16.02 5.85 -6.09
CA ILE A 52 16.91 6.06 -4.94
C ILE A 52 16.24 5.56 -3.67
N GLN A 53 17.01 4.93 -2.79
CA GLN A 53 16.53 4.36 -1.53
C GLN A 53 17.22 5.00 -0.34
N TYR A 54 16.45 5.17 0.73
CA TYR A 54 16.88 5.78 1.99
C TYR A 54 16.53 4.88 3.16
N ALA A 55 17.35 4.93 4.21
CA ALA A 55 16.94 4.55 5.56
C ALA A 55 16.92 5.81 6.42
N LEU A 56 15.74 6.15 6.96
CA LEU A 56 15.56 7.30 7.86
C LEU A 56 15.42 6.78 9.30
N ASN A 57 16.11 7.43 10.24
CA ASN A 57 15.96 7.16 11.66
C ASN A 57 14.57 7.63 12.12
N PRO A 58 13.74 6.79 12.78
CA PRO A 58 12.40 7.19 13.20
C PRO A 58 12.38 8.21 14.35
N HIS A 59 13.53 8.51 14.95
CA HIS A 59 13.64 9.41 16.11
C HIS A 59 14.49 10.66 15.83
N SER A 60 14.99 10.83 14.61
CA SER A 60 15.82 11.97 14.23
C SER A 60 15.82 12.20 12.71
N GLU A 61 16.37 13.33 12.25
CA GLU A 61 16.56 13.60 10.82
C GLU A 61 17.77 12.87 10.22
N GLU A 62 18.40 11.96 10.96
CA GLU A 62 19.51 11.16 10.47
C GLU A 62 19.02 10.17 9.41
N PHE A 63 19.63 10.19 8.24
CA PHE A 63 19.31 9.25 7.18
C PHE A 63 20.56 8.77 6.45
N TYR A 64 20.45 7.58 5.86
CA TYR A 64 21.46 6.97 5.02
C TYR A 64 20.91 6.80 3.60
N ILE A 65 21.75 7.05 2.60
CA ILE A 65 21.48 6.67 1.22
C ILE A 65 21.90 5.21 1.08
N ILE A 66 20.97 4.34 0.70
CA ILE A 66 21.23 2.90 0.60
C ILE A 66 21.78 2.56 -0.78
N GLU A 67 21.05 2.94 -1.83
CA GLU A 67 21.46 2.68 -3.21
C GLU A 67 20.77 3.62 -4.20
N VAL A 68 21.34 3.69 -5.41
CA VAL A 68 20.73 4.32 -6.59
C VAL A 68 20.73 3.33 -7.74
N ASN A 69 19.53 3.04 -8.25
CA ASN A 69 19.33 2.27 -9.47
C ASN A 69 19.15 3.23 -10.64
N ALA A 70 20.20 3.43 -11.45
CA ALA A 70 20.19 4.30 -12.63
C ALA A 70 19.51 3.67 -13.85
N ARG A 71 18.28 3.17 -13.64
CA ARG A 71 17.44 2.51 -14.65
C ARG A 71 16.00 2.42 -14.15
N LEU A 72 15.10 2.09 -15.07
CA LEU A 72 13.77 1.61 -14.73
C LEU A 72 13.84 0.40 -13.80
N SER A 73 12.93 0.38 -12.84
CA SER A 73 12.84 -0.62 -11.79
C SER A 73 11.41 -1.11 -11.61
N ARG A 74 11.25 -2.16 -10.79
CA ARG A 74 9.92 -2.59 -10.32
C ARG A 74 9.19 -1.45 -9.62
N SER A 75 9.91 -0.68 -8.80
CA SER A 75 9.42 0.52 -8.12
C SER A 75 8.99 1.62 -9.11
N SER A 76 9.65 1.75 -10.25
CA SER A 76 9.28 2.68 -11.33
C SER A 76 7.97 2.26 -12.00
N ALA A 77 7.77 0.95 -12.22
CA ALA A 77 6.51 0.43 -12.74
C ALA A 77 5.36 0.66 -11.75
N LEU A 78 5.57 0.35 -10.46
CA LEU A 78 4.62 0.63 -9.38
C LEU A 78 4.28 2.13 -9.32
N ALA A 79 5.29 3.01 -9.31
CA ALA A 79 5.09 4.45 -9.31
C ALA A 79 4.30 4.95 -10.52
N SER A 80 4.55 4.39 -11.71
CA SER A 80 3.82 4.78 -12.92
C SER A 80 2.34 4.40 -12.83
N LYS A 81 2.03 3.23 -12.24
CA LYS A 81 0.65 2.79 -12.01
C LYS A 81 -0.02 3.56 -10.88
N ALA A 82 0.71 3.83 -9.80
CA ALA A 82 0.20 4.56 -8.65
C ALA A 82 -0.14 6.01 -9.01
N THR A 83 0.67 6.67 -9.84
CA THR A 83 0.50 8.09 -10.14
C THR A 83 -0.24 8.36 -11.45
N GLY A 84 -0.30 7.39 -12.37
CA GLY A 84 -0.71 7.61 -13.76
C GLY A 84 0.38 8.25 -14.64
N TYR A 85 1.55 8.60 -14.08
CA TYR A 85 2.66 9.22 -14.81
C TYR A 85 3.52 8.16 -15.50
N PRO A 86 3.63 8.15 -16.84
CA PRO A 86 4.29 7.06 -17.57
C PRO A 86 5.82 7.21 -17.58
N LEU A 87 6.49 6.84 -16.47
CA LEU A 87 7.93 7.08 -16.27
C LEU A 87 8.81 6.52 -17.39
N ALA A 88 8.55 5.30 -17.86
CA ALA A 88 9.31 4.68 -18.94
C ALA A 88 9.20 5.44 -20.27
N TYR A 89 7.99 5.91 -20.61
CA TYR A 89 7.76 6.71 -21.81
C TYR A 89 8.49 8.06 -21.74
N VAL A 90 8.42 8.72 -20.59
CA VAL A 90 9.11 10.00 -20.37
C VAL A 90 10.63 9.81 -20.41
N ALA A 91 11.16 8.78 -19.76
CA ALA A 91 12.59 8.46 -19.78
C ALA A 91 13.11 8.22 -21.20
N ALA A 92 12.35 7.51 -22.04
CA ALA A 92 12.69 7.29 -23.45
C ALA A 92 12.67 8.57 -24.29
N LYS A 93 11.86 9.58 -23.94
CA LYS A 93 11.89 10.89 -24.60
C LYS A 93 13.08 11.73 -24.14
N LEU A 94 13.43 11.65 -22.85
CA LEU A 94 14.62 12.30 -22.30
C LEU A 94 15.91 11.79 -22.94
N SER A 95 16.03 10.48 -23.22
CA SER A 95 17.20 9.91 -23.89
C SER A 95 17.35 10.38 -25.35
N LEU A 96 16.29 10.90 -25.96
CA LEU A 96 16.31 11.56 -27.28
C LEU A 96 16.59 13.07 -27.18
N GLY A 97 16.97 13.58 -26.00
CA GLY A 97 17.24 15.00 -25.77
C GLY A 97 16.00 15.88 -25.69
N ILE A 98 14.79 15.31 -25.57
CA ILE A 98 13.55 16.07 -25.44
C ILE A 98 13.34 16.42 -23.95
N PRO A 99 13.39 17.70 -23.55
CA PRO A 99 13.27 18.09 -22.14
C PRO A 99 11.82 17.96 -21.63
N LEU A 100 11.66 17.75 -20.32
CA LEU A 100 10.35 17.54 -19.65
C LEU A 100 9.26 18.55 -20.05
N PRO A 101 9.52 19.88 -20.15
CA PRO A 101 8.49 20.85 -20.52
C PRO A 101 7.95 20.69 -21.95
N LYS A 102 8.67 19.99 -22.84
CA LYS A 102 8.22 19.71 -24.22
C LYS A 102 7.45 18.39 -24.35
N ILE A 103 7.43 17.57 -23.30
CA ILE A 103 6.70 16.31 -23.28
C ILE A 103 5.31 16.60 -22.71
N LYS A 104 4.24 16.27 -23.44
CA LYS A 104 2.85 16.46 -22.95
C LYS A 104 2.47 15.40 -21.92
N ASN A 105 1.69 15.78 -20.91
CA ASN A 105 1.03 14.84 -20.03
C ASN A 105 -0.18 14.23 -20.76
N SER A 106 -0.13 12.93 -21.04
CA SER A 106 -1.21 12.23 -21.76
C SER A 106 -2.49 12.06 -20.94
N VAL A 107 -2.44 12.24 -19.62
CA VAL A 107 -3.61 12.07 -18.74
C VAL A 107 -4.50 13.31 -18.79
N THR A 108 -3.92 14.51 -18.64
CA THR A 108 -4.66 15.79 -18.64
C THR A 108 -4.79 16.40 -20.04
N GLY A 109 -3.87 16.12 -20.96
CA GLY A 109 -3.84 16.66 -22.33
C GLY A 109 -3.46 18.15 -22.44
N VAL A 110 -3.55 18.90 -21.34
CA VAL A 110 -3.30 20.35 -21.27
C VAL A 110 -2.02 20.73 -20.52
N THR A 111 -1.45 19.81 -19.73
CA THR A 111 -0.20 20.04 -18.98
C THR A 111 1.00 19.32 -19.60
N THR A 112 2.19 19.59 -19.08
CA THR A 112 3.45 18.94 -19.51
C THR A 112 3.85 17.83 -18.55
N ALA A 113 4.87 17.05 -18.88
CA ALA A 113 5.46 16.06 -17.99
C ALA A 113 6.36 16.69 -16.90
N CYS A 114 6.56 18.00 -16.89
CA CYS A 114 7.44 18.69 -15.94
C CYS A 114 6.70 19.09 -14.64
N PHE A 115 6.27 18.11 -13.87
CA PHE A 115 5.57 18.32 -12.58
C PHE A 115 5.80 17.12 -11.66
N GLU A 116 5.41 17.27 -10.40
CA GLU A 116 5.34 16.17 -9.44
C GLU A 116 3.87 15.77 -9.25
N PRO A 117 3.48 14.51 -9.51
CA PRO A 117 2.11 14.07 -9.33
C PRO A 117 1.61 14.24 -7.89
N SER A 118 0.33 14.59 -7.76
CA SER A 118 -0.41 14.64 -6.49
C SER A 118 -1.48 13.54 -6.50
N LEU A 119 -1.63 12.84 -5.36
CA LEU A 119 -2.55 11.71 -5.22
C LEU A 119 -3.55 12.03 -4.11
N ASP A 120 -4.85 11.91 -4.40
CA ASP A 120 -5.97 12.03 -3.46
C ASP A 120 -6.47 10.66 -2.97
N TYR A 121 -5.59 9.66 -3.07
CA TYR A 121 -5.79 8.28 -2.66
C TYR A 121 -4.48 7.67 -2.15
N CYS A 122 -4.60 6.54 -1.46
CA CYS A 122 -3.51 5.70 -1.01
C CYS A 122 -3.39 4.47 -1.92
N VAL A 123 -2.17 4.15 -2.31
CA VAL A 123 -1.83 2.93 -3.04
C VAL A 123 -1.04 2.01 -2.12
N VAL A 124 -1.42 0.73 -2.07
CA VAL A 124 -0.74 -0.29 -1.29
C VAL A 124 -0.29 -1.41 -2.23
N LYS A 125 1.00 -1.72 -2.20
CA LYS A 125 1.60 -2.90 -2.82
C LYS A 125 1.85 -3.97 -1.77
N ILE A 126 1.47 -5.21 -2.07
CA ILE A 126 1.80 -6.38 -1.25
C ILE A 126 2.49 -7.42 -2.15
N PRO A 127 3.64 -7.98 -1.75
CA PRO A 127 4.27 -9.08 -2.50
C PRO A 127 3.42 -10.35 -2.47
N ARG A 128 3.60 -11.20 -3.47
CA ARG A 128 3.04 -12.55 -3.55
C ARG A 128 4.15 -13.56 -3.36
N TRP A 129 3.90 -14.53 -2.48
CA TRP A 129 4.80 -15.65 -2.22
C TRP A 129 4.13 -16.98 -2.52
N ASP A 130 4.92 -17.93 -3.01
CA ASP A 130 4.52 -19.32 -3.26
C ASP A 130 5.45 -20.31 -2.53
N LEU A 131 5.90 -19.93 -1.32
CA LEU A 131 6.91 -20.67 -0.55
C LEU A 131 6.45 -22.08 -0.13
N ALA A 132 5.14 -22.30 -0.01
CA ALA A 132 4.56 -23.62 0.30
C ALA A 132 4.89 -24.70 -0.75
N LYS A 133 5.28 -24.30 -1.98
CA LYS A 133 5.73 -25.24 -3.03
C LYS A 133 7.15 -25.77 -2.78
N PHE A 134 7.89 -25.19 -1.83
CA PHE A 134 9.32 -25.44 -1.63
C PHE A 134 9.63 -25.90 -0.19
N ASN A 135 9.45 -27.19 0.10
CA ASN A 135 9.59 -27.77 1.44
C ASN A 135 10.95 -27.57 2.14
N ARG A 136 12.02 -27.28 1.38
CA ARG A 136 13.38 -27.08 1.91
C ARG A 136 13.80 -25.60 1.96
N VAL A 137 12.89 -24.68 1.65
CA VAL A 137 13.16 -23.24 1.64
C VAL A 137 12.57 -22.61 2.89
N SER A 138 13.37 -21.79 3.57
CA SER A 138 12.91 -21.00 4.72
C SER A 138 11.83 -20.00 4.31
N THR A 139 10.76 -19.93 5.09
CA THR A 139 9.66 -18.95 4.95
C THR A 139 10.01 -17.56 5.46
N LYS A 140 11.16 -17.41 6.15
CA LYS A 140 11.64 -16.11 6.62
C LYS A 140 11.96 -15.21 5.43
N ILE A 141 11.53 -13.97 5.48
CA ILE A 141 11.84 -12.93 4.48
C ILE A 141 12.92 -11.99 5.03
N GLY A 142 13.63 -11.31 4.15
CA GLY A 142 14.77 -10.47 4.53
C GLY A 142 15.30 -9.71 3.33
N SER A 143 16.62 -9.44 3.29
CA SER A 143 17.26 -8.65 2.24
C SER A 143 17.32 -9.31 0.85
N SER A 144 17.13 -10.63 0.77
CA SER A 144 17.08 -11.35 -0.51
C SER A 144 15.64 -11.68 -0.89
N MET A 145 15.25 -11.32 -2.12
CA MET A 145 13.89 -11.53 -2.61
C MET A 145 13.56 -13.01 -2.79
N LYS A 146 12.33 -13.38 -2.40
CA LYS A 146 11.70 -14.69 -2.58
C LYS A 146 10.28 -14.61 -3.14
N SER A 147 9.67 -13.44 -3.13
CA SER A 147 8.38 -13.16 -3.75
C SER A 147 8.43 -13.43 -5.26
N VAL A 148 7.35 -14.01 -5.77
CA VAL A 148 7.20 -14.39 -7.19
C VAL A 148 6.40 -13.38 -7.99
N GLY A 149 5.79 -12.41 -7.30
CA GLY A 149 4.99 -11.35 -7.89
C GLY A 149 4.57 -10.32 -6.87
N GLU A 150 3.70 -9.40 -7.26
CA GLU A 150 3.15 -8.37 -6.40
C GLU A 150 1.76 -7.96 -6.88
N VAL A 151 0.96 -7.45 -5.96
CA VAL A 151 -0.34 -6.87 -6.25
C VAL A 151 -0.34 -5.41 -5.81
N MET A 152 -1.19 -4.60 -6.44
CA MET A 152 -1.35 -3.19 -6.13
C MET A 152 -2.85 -2.88 -6.00
N ALA A 153 -3.24 -2.26 -4.89
CA ALA A 153 -4.60 -1.80 -4.69
C ALA A 153 -4.66 -0.31 -4.35
N ILE A 154 -5.80 0.30 -4.65
CA ILE A 154 -6.06 1.73 -4.46
C ILE A 154 -7.30 1.91 -3.59
N GLY A 155 -7.21 2.81 -2.63
CA GLY A 155 -8.30 3.20 -1.73
C GLY A 155 -8.10 4.64 -1.27
N ARG A 156 -9.15 5.31 -0.79
CA ARG A 156 -9.02 6.70 -0.31
C ARG A 156 -8.53 6.82 1.12
N ASN A 157 -8.37 5.68 1.79
CA ASN A 157 -7.65 5.56 3.04
C ASN A 157 -6.79 4.29 2.99
N PHE A 158 -5.82 4.21 3.90
CA PHE A 158 -4.88 3.10 3.95
C PHE A 158 -5.59 1.78 4.22
N GLU A 159 -6.53 1.73 5.17
CA GLU A 159 -7.23 0.49 5.52
C GLU A 159 -7.96 -0.11 4.32
N GLU A 160 -8.62 0.74 3.53
CA GLU A 160 -9.32 0.35 2.31
C GLU A 160 -8.36 -0.25 1.28
N ALA A 161 -7.26 0.46 1.00
CA ALA A 161 -6.26 0.02 0.04
C ALA A 161 -5.58 -1.27 0.50
N PHE A 162 -5.21 -1.37 1.77
CA PHE A 162 -4.55 -2.52 2.37
C PHE A 162 -5.42 -3.77 2.33
N GLN A 163 -6.68 -3.69 2.75
CA GLN A 163 -7.57 -4.85 2.71
C GLN A 163 -7.90 -5.30 1.29
N LYS A 164 -7.98 -4.37 0.32
CA LYS A 164 -8.09 -4.73 -1.10
C LYS A 164 -6.83 -5.46 -1.58
N ALA A 165 -5.65 -4.94 -1.26
CA ALA A 165 -4.38 -5.55 -1.66
C ALA A 165 -4.27 -6.97 -1.09
N LEU A 166 -4.58 -7.18 0.20
CA LEU A 166 -4.53 -8.51 0.82
C LEU A 166 -5.41 -9.54 0.08
N ARG A 167 -6.61 -9.14 -0.36
CA ARG A 167 -7.49 -10.01 -1.15
C ARG A 167 -6.98 -10.32 -2.54
N MET A 168 -6.17 -9.43 -3.11
CA MET A 168 -5.56 -9.68 -4.42
C MET A 168 -4.41 -10.68 -4.32
N VAL A 169 -3.76 -10.81 -3.15
CA VAL A 169 -2.62 -11.72 -2.96
C VAL A 169 -3.04 -13.18 -3.07
N ASP A 170 -4.16 -13.57 -2.48
CA ASP A 170 -4.61 -14.97 -2.43
C ASP A 170 -6.14 -15.04 -2.43
N GLU A 171 -6.70 -15.93 -3.25
CA GLU A 171 -8.16 -16.11 -3.35
C GLU A 171 -8.82 -16.57 -2.04
N ASN A 172 -8.05 -17.21 -1.15
CA ASN A 172 -8.51 -17.68 0.15
C ASN A 172 -8.38 -16.61 1.26
N VAL A 173 -7.82 -15.45 0.95
CA VAL A 173 -7.66 -14.33 1.89
C VAL A 173 -8.75 -13.31 1.62
N TYR A 174 -9.64 -13.10 2.59
CA TYR A 174 -10.78 -12.17 2.44
C TYR A 174 -10.51 -10.75 2.97
N GLY A 175 -9.36 -10.54 3.59
CA GLY A 175 -8.92 -9.28 4.18
C GLY A 175 -7.90 -9.52 5.30
N PHE A 176 -7.76 -8.55 6.20
CA PHE A 176 -6.90 -8.68 7.37
C PHE A 176 -7.63 -9.48 8.46
N ASP A 177 -7.58 -10.81 8.34
CA ASP A 177 -8.34 -11.73 9.19
C ASP A 177 -7.48 -12.28 10.36
N PRO A 178 -7.91 -12.09 11.62
CA PRO A 178 -7.17 -12.56 12.80
C PRO A 178 -7.26 -14.06 13.06
N ASN A 179 -8.09 -14.82 12.32
CA ASN A 179 -8.32 -16.24 12.56
C ASN A 179 -7.47 -17.16 11.65
N ILE A 180 -6.73 -16.61 10.68
CA ILE A 180 -5.92 -17.39 9.74
C ILE A 180 -4.66 -17.97 10.41
N LYS A 181 -4.10 -17.25 11.37
CA LYS A 181 -2.92 -17.65 12.14
C LYS A 181 -3.18 -17.46 13.63
N ILE A 182 -2.41 -18.17 14.44
CA ILE A 182 -2.33 -17.93 15.89
C ILE A 182 -1.19 -16.96 16.17
N VAL A 183 -1.23 -16.32 17.34
CA VAL A 183 -0.16 -15.42 17.79
C VAL A 183 1.15 -16.20 17.91
N ASN A 184 2.21 -15.66 17.32
CA ASN A 184 3.55 -16.19 17.39
C ASN A 184 4.54 -15.02 17.40
N GLU A 185 5.08 -14.67 18.58
CA GLU A 185 6.01 -13.54 18.72
C GLU A 185 7.29 -13.72 17.90
N ASN A 186 7.75 -14.96 17.69
CA ASN A 186 8.92 -15.22 16.85
C ASN A 186 8.67 -14.83 15.40
N GLU A 187 7.46 -15.05 14.85
CA GLU A 187 7.12 -14.61 13.49
C GLU A 187 6.85 -13.10 13.39
N LEU A 188 6.57 -12.43 14.51
CA LEU A 188 6.49 -10.97 14.56
C LEU A 188 7.90 -10.35 14.54
N GLN A 189 8.85 -10.94 15.27
CA GLN A 189 10.26 -10.52 15.30
C GLN A 189 11.03 -10.91 14.05
N GLU A 190 10.90 -12.16 13.61
CA GLU A 190 11.52 -12.71 12.42
C GLU A 190 10.48 -12.82 11.30
N PRO A 191 10.44 -11.84 10.39
CA PRO A 191 9.34 -11.70 9.43
C PRO A 191 9.23 -12.91 8.50
N THR A 192 8.00 -13.36 8.25
CA THR A 192 7.65 -14.42 7.30
C THR A 192 6.64 -13.90 6.26
N ASP A 193 6.37 -14.68 5.21
CA ASP A 193 5.31 -14.40 4.24
C ASP A 193 3.88 -14.35 4.85
N LYS A 194 3.73 -14.80 6.11
CA LYS A 194 2.45 -14.80 6.85
C LYS A 194 2.42 -13.84 8.04
N ARG A 195 3.46 -13.02 8.24
CA ARG A 195 3.59 -12.08 9.39
C ARG A 195 2.35 -11.22 9.62
N MET A 196 1.72 -10.72 8.55
CA MET A 196 0.52 -9.89 8.66
C MET A 196 -0.66 -10.61 9.34
N PHE A 197 -0.84 -11.91 9.11
CA PHE A 197 -1.91 -12.67 9.77
C PHE A 197 -1.59 -12.96 11.23
N VAL A 198 -0.30 -13.14 11.56
CA VAL A 198 0.16 -13.23 12.96
C VAL A 198 -0.06 -11.89 13.69
N LEU A 199 0.19 -10.77 13.01
CA LEU A 199 -0.07 -9.42 13.51
C LEU A 199 -1.56 -9.19 13.78
N ALA A 200 -2.43 -9.59 12.84
CA ALA A 200 -3.88 -9.55 13.01
C ALA A 200 -4.33 -10.34 14.25
N ALA A 201 -3.82 -11.57 14.42
CA ALA A 201 -4.10 -12.40 15.58
C ALA A 201 -3.64 -11.74 16.89
N ALA A 202 -2.45 -11.13 16.92
CA ALA A 202 -1.89 -10.49 18.10
C ALA A 202 -2.73 -9.26 18.55
N LEU A 203 -3.14 -8.43 17.59
CA LEU A 203 -4.08 -7.33 17.83
C LEU A 203 -5.43 -7.85 18.36
N ASN A 204 -5.91 -8.98 17.82
CA ASN A 204 -7.15 -9.57 18.28
C ASN A 204 -7.05 -10.09 19.72
N CYS A 205 -5.92 -10.67 20.09
CA CYS A 205 -5.57 -11.08 21.47
C CYS A 205 -5.25 -9.90 22.41
N GLY A 206 -5.35 -8.65 21.95
CA GLY A 206 -5.24 -7.46 22.80
C GLY A 206 -3.81 -6.95 23.02
N TYR A 207 -2.86 -7.31 22.16
CA TYR A 207 -1.51 -6.74 22.22
C TYR A 207 -1.56 -5.22 21.98
N SER A 208 -0.79 -4.46 22.76
CA SER A 208 -0.68 -3.01 22.57
C SER A 208 0.11 -2.69 21.30
N VAL A 209 -0.15 -1.51 20.73
CA VAL A 209 0.60 -0.99 19.59
C VAL A 209 2.10 -0.89 19.92
N ASP A 210 2.46 -0.43 21.12
CA ASP A 210 3.86 -0.31 21.54
C ASP A 210 4.57 -1.67 21.60
N LYS A 211 3.89 -2.70 22.12
CA LYS A 211 4.45 -4.06 22.13
C LYS A 211 4.69 -4.57 20.70
N LEU A 212 3.74 -4.31 19.80
CA LEU A 212 3.89 -4.71 18.40
C LEU A 212 4.96 -3.91 17.67
N TYR A 213 5.14 -2.63 17.99
CA TYR A 213 6.26 -1.83 17.49
C TYR A 213 7.59 -2.44 17.95
N GLU A 214 7.72 -2.82 19.22
CA GLU A 214 8.96 -3.44 19.71
C GLU A 214 9.28 -4.76 19.03
N LEU A 215 8.25 -5.58 18.78
CA LEU A 215 8.42 -6.85 18.08
C LEU A 215 8.71 -6.65 16.60
N THR A 216 8.07 -5.68 15.95
CA THR A 216 8.04 -5.64 14.48
C THR A 216 8.85 -4.53 13.84
N LYS A 217 9.08 -3.44 14.57
CA LYS A 217 9.59 -2.14 14.11
C LYS A 217 8.79 -1.52 12.96
N ILE A 218 7.54 -1.96 12.76
CA ILE A 218 6.57 -1.30 11.88
C ILE A 218 6.08 -0.04 12.59
N ASP A 219 6.06 1.09 11.88
CA ASP A 219 5.68 2.38 12.46
C ASP A 219 4.29 2.36 13.16
N HIS A 220 4.20 3.08 14.28
CA HIS A 220 2.98 3.20 15.08
C HIS A 220 1.76 3.64 14.27
N TRP A 221 1.92 4.47 13.25
CA TRP A 221 0.84 4.89 12.38
C TRP A 221 0.19 3.68 11.70
N PHE A 222 0.97 2.80 11.05
CA PHE A 222 0.44 1.60 10.40
C PHE A 222 -0.16 0.64 11.41
N LEU A 223 0.50 0.43 12.56
CA LEU A 223 -0.01 -0.44 13.62
C LEU A 223 -1.36 0.03 14.16
N ASN A 224 -1.56 1.35 14.31
CA ASN A 224 -2.86 1.91 14.69
C ASN A 224 -3.92 1.70 13.60
N LYS A 225 -3.54 1.77 12.32
CA LYS A 225 -4.44 1.47 11.20
C LYS A 225 -4.84 -0.01 11.16
N PHE A 226 -3.90 -0.91 11.41
CA PHE A 226 -4.19 -2.34 11.56
C PHE A 226 -5.10 -2.61 12.75
N LYS A 227 -4.83 -1.96 13.89
CA LYS A 227 -5.68 -2.03 15.07
C LYS A 227 -7.11 -1.57 14.76
N ASN A 228 -7.27 -0.46 14.04
CA ASN A 228 -8.58 0.04 13.62
C ASN A 228 -9.39 -1.00 12.83
N ILE A 229 -8.74 -1.73 11.92
CA ILE A 229 -9.39 -2.84 11.19
C ILE A 229 -9.84 -3.94 12.15
N ILE A 230 -8.98 -4.36 13.08
CA ILE A 230 -9.29 -5.44 14.03
C ILE A 230 -10.37 -5.04 15.04
N ASP A 231 -10.38 -3.79 15.49
CA ASP A 231 -11.43 -3.27 16.37
C ASP A 231 -12.80 -3.36 15.68
N HIS A 232 -12.88 -2.99 14.39
CA HIS A 232 -14.11 -3.14 13.61
C HIS A 232 -14.47 -4.61 13.34
N TYR A 233 -13.47 -5.49 13.17
CA TYR A 233 -13.71 -6.93 13.08
C TYR A 233 -14.37 -7.48 14.35
N LYS A 234 -13.91 -7.04 15.53
CA LYS A 234 -14.50 -7.42 16.83
C LYS A 234 -15.94 -6.92 16.97
N ILE A 235 -16.21 -5.67 16.58
CA ILE A 235 -17.56 -5.10 16.58
C ILE A 235 -18.50 -5.93 15.71
N LEU A 236 -18.06 -6.39 14.54
CA LEU A 236 -18.85 -7.29 13.69
C LEU A 236 -19.14 -8.62 14.40
N GLY A 237 -18.13 -9.23 15.02
CA GLY A 237 -18.27 -10.49 15.76
C GLY A 237 -19.25 -10.44 16.94
N SER A 238 -19.41 -9.29 17.58
CA SER A 238 -20.34 -9.11 18.71
C SER A 238 -21.82 -9.06 18.30
N ASN A 239 -22.13 -8.81 17.02
CA ASN A 239 -23.48 -8.43 16.56
C ASN A 239 -24.46 -9.60 16.25
N GLN A 240 -24.18 -10.84 16.68
CA GLN A 240 -25.09 -12.02 16.57
C GLN A 240 -25.95 -12.11 15.27
N GLY A 241 -25.39 -11.77 14.10
CA GLY A 241 -26.07 -11.88 12.81
C GLY A 241 -26.89 -10.65 12.36
N VAL A 242 -27.07 -9.63 13.21
CA VAL A 242 -27.78 -8.38 12.85
C VAL A 242 -26.77 -7.24 12.78
N ILE A 243 -26.49 -6.75 11.56
CA ILE A 243 -25.55 -5.64 11.35
C ILE A 243 -26.31 -4.32 11.15
N ASN A 244 -25.94 -3.30 11.93
CA ASN A 244 -26.40 -1.93 11.71
C ASN A 244 -25.88 -1.42 10.34
N ILE A 245 -26.75 -0.79 9.55
CA ILE A 245 -26.45 -0.20 8.24
C ILE A 245 -25.28 0.79 8.30
N GLU A 246 -25.16 1.58 9.37
CA GLU A 246 -24.05 2.51 9.57
C GLU A 246 -22.73 1.78 9.76
N ILE A 247 -22.74 0.69 10.55
CA ILE A 247 -21.57 -0.18 10.74
C ILE A 247 -21.21 -0.82 9.41
N LEU A 248 -22.20 -1.35 8.66
CA LEU A 248 -21.98 -1.92 7.33
C LEU A 248 -21.29 -0.92 6.40
N ARG A 249 -21.80 0.31 6.29
CA ARG A 249 -21.18 1.37 5.48
C ARG A 249 -19.75 1.66 5.94
N LYS A 250 -19.52 1.77 7.25
CA LYS A 250 -18.20 2.07 7.82
C LYS A 250 -17.18 0.96 7.52
N VAL A 251 -17.54 -0.30 7.67
CA VAL A 251 -16.62 -1.41 7.38
C VAL A 251 -16.32 -1.51 5.88
N LYS A 252 -17.28 -1.19 5.00
CA LYS A 252 -17.02 -1.06 3.55
C LYS A 252 -16.04 0.07 3.25
N GLN A 253 -16.13 1.22 3.92
CA GLN A 253 -15.19 2.34 3.81
C GLN A 253 -13.78 2.01 4.31
N ILE A 254 -13.65 1.07 5.25
CA ILE A 254 -12.39 0.51 5.76
C ILE A 254 -11.89 -0.66 4.88
N GLY A 255 -12.64 -1.04 3.84
CA GLY A 255 -12.23 -2.02 2.85
C GLY A 255 -12.61 -3.47 3.14
N PHE A 256 -13.49 -3.74 4.11
CA PHE A 256 -13.98 -5.10 4.37
C PHE A 256 -14.70 -5.67 3.14
N SER A 257 -14.43 -6.93 2.80
CA SER A 257 -15.18 -7.65 1.76
C SER A 257 -16.50 -8.19 2.31
N ASP A 258 -17.46 -8.46 1.42
CA ASP A 258 -18.74 -9.05 1.82
C ASP A 258 -18.52 -10.45 2.44
N LYS A 259 -17.53 -11.22 1.95
CA LYS A 259 -17.07 -12.49 2.55
C LYS A 259 -16.53 -12.33 3.97
N GLN A 260 -15.66 -11.35 4.21
CA GLN A 260 -15.07 -11.11 5.53
C GLN A 260 -16.13 -10.67 6.55
N ILE A 261 -17.07 -9.82 6.13
CA ILE A 261 -18.21 -9.41 6.97
C ILE A 261 -19.07 -10.63 7.29
N ALA A 262 -19.43 -11.42 6.27
CA ALA A 262 -20.25 -12.62 6.42
C ALA A 262 -19.62 -13.62 7.40
N ALA A 263 -18.31 -13.86 7.30
CA ALA A 263 -17.58 -14.70 8.24
C ALA A 263 -17.66 -14.17 9.68
N ALA A 264 -17.46 -12.87 9.88
CA ALA A 264 -17.49 -12.25 11.21
C ALA A 264 -18.89 -12.32 11.87
N ILE A 265 -19.96 -12.11 11.10
CA ILE A 265 -21.35 -12.11 11.61
C ILE A 265 -22.04 -13.49 11.53
N LYS A 266 -21.33 -14.54 11.11
CA LYS A 266 -21.86 -15.90 10.87
C LYS A 266 -23.04 -15.93 9.89
N SER A 267 -22.91 -15.22 8.77
CA SER A 267 -23.87 -15.15 7.67
C SER A 267 -23.26 -15.62 6.35
N THR A 268 -23.96 -15.44 5.23
CA THR A 268 -23.47 -15.73 3.88
C THR A 268 -23.07 -14.46 3.14
N GLU A 269 -22.11 -14.57 2.21
CA GLU A 269 -21.69 -13.45 1.35
C GLU A 269 -22.89 -12.84 0.60
N ILE A 270 -23.78 -13.69 0.08
CA ILE A 270 -24.96 -13.27 -0.68
C ILE A 270 -25.91 -12.44 0.20
N ALA A 271 -26.12 -12.85 1.45
CA ALA A 271 -26.97 -12.09 2.37
C ALA A 271 -26.39 -10.71 2.69
N VAL A 272 -25.07 -10.61 2.93
CA VAL A 272 -24.39 -9.33 3.15
C VAL A 272 -24.47 -8.44 1.90
N ARG A 273 -24.24 -9.02 0.72
CA ARG A 273 -24.33 -8.31 -0.55
C ARG A 273 -25.73 -7.75 -0.80
N LYS A 274 -26.76 -8.57 -0.59
CA LYS A 274 -28.15 -8.16 -0.74
C LYS A 274 -28.51 -7.04 0.23
N LEU A 275 -28.15 -7.17 1.51
CA LEU A 275 -28.37 -6.12 2.51
C LEU A 275 -27.69 -4.81 2.11
N ARG A 276 -26.47 -4.90 1.55
CA ARG A 276 -25.70 -3.75 1.07
C ARG A 276 -26.40 -3.08 -0.12
N GLU A 277 -26.89 -3.85 -1.10
CA GLU A 277 -27.57 -3.36 -2.29
C GLU A 277 -28.96 -2.79 -1.98
N ASP A 278 -29.76 -3.45 -1.13
CA ASP A 278 -31.07 -2.98 -0.65
C ASP A 278 -30.97 -1.62 0.07
N ASN A 279 -29.81 -1.29 0.61
CA ASN A 279 -29.53 -0.03 1.32
C ASN A 279 -28.68 0.96 0.50
N ASN A 280 -28.51 0.75 -0.80
CA ASN A 280 -27.73 1.62 -1.71
C ASN A 280 -26.27 1.87 -1.25
N ILE A 281 -25.67 0.89 -0.56
CA ILE A 281 -24.26 0.96 -0.16
C ILE A 281 -23.42 0.37 -1.31
N THR A 282 -23.22 1.12 -2.38
CA THR A 282 -22.40 0.70 -3.53
C THR A 282 -21.11 1.53 -3.62
N PRO A 283 -20.02 0.98 -4.17
CA PRO A 283 -18.81 1.76 -4.37
C PRO A 283 -19.02 2.79 -5.48
N PHE A 284 -18.31 3.91 -5.36
CA PHE A 284 -18.18 4.93 -6.38
C PHE A 284 -16.99 4.63 -7.29
N VAL A 285 -17.08 5.06 -8.54
CA VAL A 285 -15.98 5.06 -9.50
C VAL A 285 -15.21 6.37 -9.36
N LYS A 286 -13.89 6.31 -9.22
CA LYS A 286 -13.00 7.47 -9.20
C LYS A 286 -11.89 7.31 -10.24
N GLN A 287 -11.37 8.42 -10.74
CA GLN A 287 -10.32 8.48 -11.76
C GLN A 287 -8.94 8.69 -11.14
N ILE A 288 -7.92 8.16 -11.81
CA ILE A 288 -6.51 8.47 -11.58
C ILE A 288 -6.11 9.53 -12.60
N ASP A 289 -5.79 10.74 -12.13
CA ASP A 289 -5.64 11.92 -12.97
C ASP A 289 -4.24 12.56 -12.92
N THR A 290 -3.32 12.03 -12.11
CA THR A 290 -1.97 12.56 -11.81
C THR A 290 -1.90 13.85 -10.97
N VAL A 291 -3.02 14.55 -10.74
CA VAL A 291 -3.04 15.93 -10.19
C VAL A 291 -4.10 16.16 -9.12
N ALA A 292 -4.71 15.11 -8.56
CA ALA A 292 -5.69 15.20 -7.49
C ALA A 292 -6.86 16.15 -7.83
N ALA A 293 -7.45 15.95 -9.01
CA ALA A 293 -8.57 16.71 -9.58
C ALA A 293 -8.33 18.20 -9.85
N GLU A 294 -7.08 18.68 -9.80
CA GLU A 294 -6.74 20.06 -10.21
C GLU A 294 -7.11 20.31 -11.69
N TRP A 295 -6.89 19.30 -12.54
CA TRP A 295 -7.25 19.30 -13.95
C TRP A 295 -8.08 18.07 -14.30
N PRO A 296 -9.08 18.20 -15.19
CA PRO A 296 -9.86 17.05 -15.62
C PRO A 296 -8.99 16.04 -16.37
N ALA A 297 -9.14 14.75 -16.05
CA ALA A 297 -8.51 13.68 -16.79
C ALA A 297 -9.27 13.38 -18.08
N SER A 298 -8.54 13.28 -19.18
CA SER A 298 -9.07 12.79 -20.46
C SER A 298 -9.13 11.25 -20.53
N THR A 299 -8.46 10.57 -19.61
CA THR A 299 -8.34 9.10 -19.58
C THR A 299 -9.20 8.46 -18.50
N ASN A 300 -9.76 7.28 -18.81
CA ASN A 300 -10.53 6.47 -17.85
C ASN A 300 -9.66 5.41 -17.17
N TYR A 301 -8.65 5.85 -16.42
CA TYR A 301 -7.94 4.95 -15.49
C TYR A 301 -8.65 5.00 -14.14
N LEU A 302 -9.32 3.92 -13.74
CA LEU A 302 -10.35 3.95 -12.69
C LEU A 302 -10.04 3.03 -11.52
N TYR A 303 -10.56 3.40 -10.35
CA TYR A 303 -10.66 2.52 -9.19
C TYR A 303 -12.02 2.71 -8.49
N LEU A 304 -12.43 1.69 -7.72
CA LEU A 304 -13.67 1.72 -6.94
C LEU A 304 -13.37 2.09 -5.50
N THR A 305 -14.23 2.89 -4.86
CA THR A 305 -14.11 3.22 -3.42
C THR A 305 -15.46 3.47 -2.77
N TYR A 306 -15.59 3.16 -1.48
CA TYR A 306 -16.78 3.53 -0.68
C TYR A 306 -16.67 4.91 -0.02
N ASN A 307 -15.55 5.61 -0.20
CA ASN A 307 -15.25 6.92 0.36
C ASN A 307 -15.50 8.03 -0.67
N GLY A 308 -16.66 8.00 -1.33
CA GLY A 308 -16.91 8.73 -2.57
C GLY A 308 -17.88 9.89 -2.44
#